data_AF-A0A3C0APQ4-F1
#
_entry.id   AF-A0A3C0APQ4-F1
#
_cell.length_a   1.000
_cell.length_b   1.000
_cell.length_c   1.000
_cell.angle_alpha   90.00
_cell.angle_beta   90.00
_cell.angle_gamma   90.00
#
_symmetry.space_group_name_H-M   'P 1'
#
loop_
_entity.id
_entity.type
_entity.pdbx_description
1 polymer ?
#
loop_
_entity_poly.entity_id
_entity_poly.type
_entity_poly.pdbx_seq_one_letter_code
_entity_poly.pdbx_strand_id
1 'polypeptide(L)'
;RLVGADASHAWLSVYCGEKAGWIDVDPTNNVQTSVDHITVAWGRDYYDVCPIQGTIVGGGEHRMTVSVDVAPEEPQPAAPATGDAK
;
A
#
# COMPACT_ATOMS: atom_id res chain seq x y z
N ARG A 1 -14.53 5.95 10.40
CA ARG A 1 -14.22 6.10 8.96
C ARG A 1 -12.96 6.94 8.88
N LEU A 2 -11.82 6.32 8.55
CA LEU A 2 -10.62 7.08 8.20
C LEU A 2 -10.75 7.40 6.71
N VAL A 3 -10.86 8.69 6.40
CA VAL A 3 -10.80 9.21 5.03
C VAL A 3 -9.37 9.70 4.86
N GLY A 4 -8.57 8.96 4.10
CA GLY A 4 -7.12 9.13 4.03
C GLY A 4 -6.68 9.75 2.72
N ALA A 5 -5.97 10.89 2.84
CA ALA A 5 -5.17 11.66 1.88
C ALA A 5 -5.73 11.81 0.45
N ASP A 6 -6.11 13.03 0.06
CA ASP A 6 -6.54 13.45 -1.28
C ASP A 6 -5.45 13.29 -2.39
N ALA A 7 -4.42 12.46 -2.17
CA ALA A 7 -3.40 12.14 -3.14
C ALA A 7 -2.81 10.74 -2.92
N SER A 8 -2.44 10.07 -4.01
CA SER A 8 -1.61 8.86 -3.96
C SER A 8 -0.25 9.19 -3.32
N HIS A 9 0.22 8.33 -2.42
CA HIS A 9 1.52 8.46 -1.75
C HIS A 9 2.43 7.28 -2.10
N ALA A 10 3.74 7.48 -1.95
CA ALA A 10 4.75 6.43 -2.15
C ALA A 10 5.72 6.41 -0.96
N TRP A 11 6.13 5.20 -0.58
CA TRP A 11 7.13 4.93 0.46
C TRP A 11 8.09 3.85 -0.05
N LEU A 12 9.04 3.44 0.77
CA LEU A 12 10.03 2.43 0.39
C LEU A 12 10.06 1.28 1.39
N SER A 13 10.46 0.11 0.89
CA SER A 13 10.74 -1.07 1.71
C SER A 13 12.24 -1.38 1.67
N VAL A 14 12.84 -1.66 2.83
CA VAL A 14 14.25 -2.03 2.94
C VAL A 14 14.37 -3.46 3.46
N TYR A 15 15.12 -4.30 2.75
CA TYR A 15 15.43 -5.63 3.24
C TYR A 15 16.60 -5.57 4.24
N CYS A 16 16.32 -5.93 5.49
CA CYS A 16 17.27 -5.87 6.61
C CYS A 16 17.85 -7.24 6.98
N GLY A 17 17.95 -8.15 6.01
CA GLY A 17 18.46 -9.50 6.19
C GLY A 17 17.41 -10.50 6.69
N GLU A 18 17.79 -11.78 6.75
CA GLU A 18 16.85 -12.88 6.98
C GLU A 18 16.09 -12.82 8.31
N LYS A 19 16.71 -12.25 9.34
CA LYS A 19 16.10 -12.15 10.68
C LYS A 19 15.02 -11.06 10.76
N ALA A 20 15.20 -9.96 10.03
CA ALA A 20 14.35 -8.78 10.12
C ALA A 20 13.37 -8.66 8.94
N GLY A 21 13.71 -9.24 7.79
CA GLY A 21 12.89 -9.20 6.59
C GLY A 21 12.82 -7.80 5.97
N TRP A 22 11.73 -7.57 5.25
CA TRP A 22 11.40 -6.27 4.67
C TRP A 22 10.79 -5.34 5.72
N ILE A 23 11.25 -4.09 5.74
CA ILE A 23 10.78 -3.04 6.63
C ILE A 23 10.33 -1.86 5.79
N ASP A 24 9.05 -1.50 5.91
CA ASP A 24 8.44 -0.39 5.21
C ASP A 24 8.62 0.92 6.01
N VAL A 25 9.09 1.97 5.34
CA VAL A 25 9.36 3.28 5.94
C VAL A 25 8.90 4.42 5.02
N ASP A 26 8.32 5.45 5.63
CA ASP A 26 7.91 6.68 4.97
C ASP A 26 8.88 7.82 5.36
N PRO A 27 9.95 8.05 4.58
CA PRO A 27 10.94 9.07 4.89
C PRO A 27 10.41 10.49 4.70
N THR A 28 9.37 10.69 3.89
CA THR A 28 8.76 12.00 3.66
C THR A 28 8.09 12.51 4.93
N ASN A 29 7.43 11.61 5.66
CA ASN A 29 6.74 11.94 6.90
C ASN A 29 7.55 11.59 8.16
N ASN A 30 8.74 11.00 8.02
CA ASN A 30 9.58 10.52 9.13
C ASN A 30 8.82 9.55 10.07
N VAL A 31 8.10 8.60 9.48
CA VAL A 31 7.33 7.58 10.20
C VAL A 31 7.58 6.18 9.64
N GLN A 32 7.31 5.17 10.45
CA GLN A 32 7.11 3.82 9.92
C GLN A 32 5.72 3.74 9.30
N THR A 33 5.58 2.96 8.24
CA THR A 33 4.27 2.77 7.61
C THR A 33 3.31 2.07 8.57
N SER A 34 2.05 2.48 8.57
CA SER A 34 1.03 1.93 9.45
C SER A 34 -0.19 1.44 8.65
N VAL A 35 -1.29 1.17 9.34
CA VAL A 35 -2.56 0.72 8.74
C VAL A 35 -3.18 1.73 7.77
N ASP A 36 -2.66 2.96 7.72
CA ASP A 36 -3.03 4.03 6.80
C ASP A 36 -2.16 4.08 5.52
N HIS A 37 -1.07 3.31 5.46
CA HIS A 37 -0.27 3.10 4.24
C HIS A 37 -0.79 1.87 3.47
N ILE A 38 -1.80 2.09 2.63
CA ILE A 38 -2.43 1.02 1.85
C ILE A 38 -1.63 0.73 0.58
N THR A 39 -0.92 -0.40 0.54
CA THR A 39 -0.15 -0.83 -0.64
C THR A 39 -1.06 -1.12 -1.82
N VAL A 40 -0.93 -0.34 -2.90
CA VAL A 40 -1.66 -0.55 -4.17
C VAL A 40 -0.78 -1.11 -5.29
N ALA A 41 0.54 -0.92 -5.21
CA ALA A 41 1.54 -1.43 -6.14
C ALA A 41 2.90 -1.53 -5.44
N TRP A 42 3.78 -2.40 -5.93
CA TRP A 42 5.17 -2.52 -5.46
C TRP A 42 6.10 -2.82 -6.64
N GLY A 43 7.21 -2.08 -6.71
CA GLY A 43 8.25 -2.24 -7.70
C GLY A 43 9.57 -1.63 -7.22
N ARG A 44 10.61 -1.74 -8.04
CA ARG A 44 11.97 -1.29 -7.69
C ARG A 44 12.12 0.22 -7.77
N ASP A 45 11.43 0.83 -8.72
CA ASP A 45 11.46 2.27 -8.94
C ASP A 45 10.10 2.77 -9.47
N TYR A 46 10.02 4.07 -9.75
CA TYR A 46 8.78 4.72 -10.17
C TYR A 46 8.17 4.10 -11.44
N TYR A 47 8.98 3.58 -12.36
CA TYR A 47 8.45 3.03 -13.62
C TYR A 47 7.65 1.76 -13.43
N ASP A 48 7.92 0.98 -12.38
CA ASP A 48 7.19 -0.26 -12.09
C ASP A 48 5.80 0.00 -11.48
N VAL A 49 5.57 1.21 -10.94
CA VAL A 49 4.39 1.52 -10.10
C VAL A 49 3.69 2.83 -10.50
N CYS A 50 4.13 3.49 -11.57
CA CYS A 50 3.57 4.78 -11.97
C CYS A 50 2.08 4.64 -12.32
N PRO A 51 1.19 5.51 -11.79
CA PRO A 51 -0.24 5.42 -12.09
C PRO A 51 -0.58 5.61 -13.58
N ILE A 52 0.25 6.34 -14.32
CA ILE A 52 0.12 6.60 -15.75
C ILE A 52 1.51 6.50 -16.39
N GLN A 53 1.63 5.67 -17.43
CA GLN A 53 2.86 5.49 -18.22
C GLN A 53 2.56 5.51 -19.72
N GLY A 54 3.46 6.06 -20.53
CA GLY A 54 3.38 5.97 -22.00
C GLY A 54 3.49 7.31 -22.70
N THR A 55 3.04 7.37 -23.95
CA THR A 55 3.02 8.59 -24.78
C THR A 55 1.59 9.01 -25.07
N ILE A 56 1.30 10.29 -24.85
CA ILE A 56 0.00 10.90 -25.17
C ILE A 56 0.17 11.66 -26.48
N VAL A 57 -0.67 11.35 -27.49
CA VAL A 57 -0.67 12.04 -28.80
C VAL A 57 -1.99 12.80 -28.94
N GLY A 58 -1.91 14.12 -29.15
CA GLY A 58 -3.07 15.03 -29.09
C GLY A 58 -3.04 15.90 -27.82
N GLY A 59 -4.20 16.39 -27.38
CA GLY A 59 -4.31 17.20 -26.16
C GLY A 59 -5.76 17.41 -25.71
N GLY A 60 -5.92 17.83 -24.44
CA GLY A 60 -7.18 18.07 -23.74
C GLY A 60 -6.93 18.28 -22.25
N GLU A 61 -7.99 18.47 -21.45
CA GLU A 61 -7.88 18.49 -19.98
C GLU A 61 -7.72 17.05 -19.44
N HIS A 62 -6.72 16.83 -18.58
CA HIS A 62 -6.51 15.56 -17.89
C HIS A 62 -6.72 15.75 -16.39
N ARG A 63 -7.55 14.90 -15.79
CA ARG A 63 -7.84 14.93 -14.35
C ARG A 63 -7.69 13.54 -13.77
N MET A 64 -6.92 13.44 -12.69
CA MET A 64 -6.81 12.23 -11.88
C MET A 64 -7.42 12.51 -10.51
N THR A 65 -8.27 11.58 -10.05
CA THR A 65 -8.89 11.64 -8.73
C THR A 65 -8.52 10.37 -8.00
N VAL A 66 -8.04 10.51 -6.76
CA VAL A 66 -7.69 9.40 -5.88
C VAL A 66 -8.50 9.55 -4.60
N SER A 67 -9.09 8.45 -4.13
CA SER A 67 -9.81 8.40 -2.85
C SER A 67 -9.65 7.04 -2.21
N VAL A 68 -9.37 7.02 -0.91
CA VAL A 68 -9.26 5.79 -0.12
C VAL A 68 -10.23 5.85 1.06
N ASP A 69 -11.08 4.83 1.16
CA ASP A 69 -12.00 4.61 2.28
C ASP A 69 -11.57 3.37 3.06
N VAL A 70 -11.32 3.51 4.37
CA VAL A 70 -10.97 2.38 5.24
C VAL A 70 -12.07 2.14 6.27
N ALA A 71 -12.50 0.86 6.39
CA ALA A 71 -13.43 0.38 7.38
C ALA A 71 -12.76 -0.70 8.25
N PRO A 72 -13.05 -0.74 9.57
CA PRO A 72 -12.60 -1.84 10.42
C PRO A 72 -13.14 -3.18 9.92
N GLU A 73 -12.31 -4.21 9.93
CA GLU A 73 -12.76 -5.59 9.69
C GLU A 73 -13.45 -6.12 10.96
N GLU A 74 -14.56 -6.84 10.81
CA GLU A 74 -15.13 -7.61 11.92
C GLU A 74 -14.17 -8.76 12.28
N PRO A 75 -13.94 -9.06 13.56
CA PRO A 75 -13.05 -10.15 13.94
C PRO A 75 -13.53 -11.47 13.32
N GLN A 76 -12.73 -12.05 12.43
CA GLN A 76 -13.03 -13.37 11.90
C GLN A 76 -13.01 -14.37 13.06
N PRO A 77 -14.09 -15.14 13.30
CA PRO A 77 -14.07 -16.15 14.34
C PRO A 77 -12.94 -17.14 14.07
N ALA A 78 -12.16 -17.45 15.11
CA ALA A 78 -11.02 -18.34 15.02
C ALA A 78 -11.43 -19.65 14.32
N ALA A 79 -10.64 -20.06 13.33
CA ALA A 79 -10.84 -21.35 12.67
C ALA A 79 -10.87 -22.45 13.75
N PRO A 80 -11.82 -23.41 13.69
CA PRO A 80 -11.86 -24.49 14.66
C PRO A 80 -10.52 -25.22 14.62
N ALA A 81 -9.91 -25.40 15.81
CA ALA A 81 -8.71 -26.19 15.96
C ALA A 81 -8.97 -27.54 15.29
N THR A 82 -8.19 -27.87 14.26
CA THR A 82 -8.21 -29.20 13.66
C THR A 82 -7.71 -30.14 14.75
N GLY A 83 -8.65 -30.81 15.42
CA GLY A 83 -8.37 -31.72 16.51
C GLY A 83 -7.48 -32.85 16.03
N ASP A 84 -6.47 -33.18 16.83
CA ASP A 84 -5.60 -34.32 16.66
C ASP A 84 -6.41 -35.59 16.43
N ALA A 85 -6.47 -36.03 15.17
CA ALA A 85 -6.95 -37.34 14.81
C ALA A 85 -5.80 -38.35 14.95
N LYS A 86 -5.68 -38.86 16.17
CA LYS A 86 -5.20 -40.20 16.58
C LYS A 86 -3.81 -40.68 16.18
#